data_AF-A0A7S0HZG0-F1
#
_entry.id   AF-A0A7S0HZG0-F1
#
_cell.length_a   1.000
_cell.length_b   1.000
_cell.length_c   1.000
_cell.angle_alpha   90.00
_cell.angle_beta   90.00
_cell.angle_gamma   90.00
#
_symmetry.space_group_name_H-M   'P 1'
#
loop_
_entity.id
_entity.type
_entity.pdbx_description
1 polymer ?
#
loop_
_entity_poly.entity_id
_entity_poly.type
_entity_poly.pdbx_seq_one_letter_code
_entity_poly.pdbx_strand_id
1 'polypeptide(L)'
;GSALKALEDAEEEGDEPGIDFLREKLGVIWGCLMQDSSTASNIGEDSMRRITRWMRRHAEDKEVQLLGFKIVRSLATTRENLVKLLRMETIKIAVSALRNWELVELHELAIVFLCTAAGVRELRTEIWQEGGVKAVYNSMSKFGKRFELQHAALSLLLQLVEEQGLVS
;
A
#
# COMPACT_ATOMS: atom_id res chain seq x y z
N GLY A 1 18.69 11.16 7.92
CA GLY A 1 17.61 12.17 7.79
C GLY A 1 16.52 11.86 8.80
N SER A 2 15.85 12.87 9.35
CA SER A 2 14.95 12.77 10.52
C SER A 2 13.97 11.58 10.54
N ALA A 3 13.45 11.15 9.39
CA ALA A 3 12.58 9.97 9.28
C ALA A 3 13.27 8.64 9.65
N LEU A 4 14.53 8.45 9.25
CA LEU A 4 15.33 7.25 9.57
C LEU A 4 15.63 7.19 11.07
N LYS A 5 16.04 8.32 11.66
CA LYS A 5 16.24 8.45 13.10
C LYS A 5 14.94 8.18 13.88
N ALA A 6 13.81 8.70 13.41
CA ALA A 6 12.51 8.49 14.05
C ALA A 6 12.04 7.02 13.99
N LEU A 7 12.51 6.25 13.00
CA LEU A 7 12.28 4.80 12.89
C LEU A 7 13.24 3.98 13.76
N GLU A 8 14.49 4.42 13.90
CA GLU A 8 15.52 3.83 14.78
C GLU A 8 15.14 4.03 16.26
N ASP A 9 14.70 5.24 16.64
CA ASP A 9 14.27 5.56 18.01
C ASP A 9 13.03 4.73 18.45
N ALA A 10 12.26 4.17 17.50
CA ALA A 10 11.12 3.30 17.77
C ALA A 10 11.51 1.85 18.10
N GLU A 11 12.81 1.51 18.09
CA GLU A 11 13.33 0.15 18.33
C GLU A 11 13.64 -0.16 19.79
N GLU A 12 13.89 0.86 20.61
CA GLU A 12 14.52 0.65 21.92
C GLU A 12 13.55 0.24 23.04
N GLU A 13 12.24 0.36 22.83
CA GLU A 13 11.24 -0.06 23.82
C GLU A 13 10.68 -1.45 23.45
N GLY A 14 10.91 -2.43 24.33
CA GLY A 14 10.42 -3.80 24.19
C GLY A 14 8.90 -3.96 24.22
N ASP A 15 8.14 -2.87 24.35
CA ASP A 15 6.69 -2.81 24.23
C ASP A 15 6.29 -2.19 22.89
N GLU A 16 5.21 -2.71 22.30
CA GLU A 16 4.69 -2.20 21.04
C GLU A 16 4.29 -0.72 21.19
N PRO A 17 4.78 0.19 20.32
CA PRO A 17 4.53 1.62 20.49
C PRO A 17 3.02 1.91 20.48
N GLY A 18 2.58 2.84 21.32
CA GLY A 18 1.20 3.30 21.33
C GLY A 18 0.75 3.82 19.96
N ILE A 19 -0.54 3.68 19.67
CA ILE A 19 -1.10 4.03 18.34
C ILE A 19 -0.83 5.50 17.95
N ASP A 20 -0.84 6.42 18.91
CA ASP A 20 -0.57 7.84 18.66
C ASP A 20 0.89 8.08 18.25
N PHE A 21 1.83 7.35 18.85
CA PHE A 21 3.22 7.36 18.44
C PHE A 21 3.36 6.84 17.00
N LEU A 22 2.67 5.76 16.65
CA LEU A 22 2.72 5.21 15.28
C LEU A 22 2.20 6.21 14.25
N ARG A 23 1.07 6.87 14.53
CA ARG A 23 0.50 7.91 13.65
C ARG A 23 1.48 9.07 13.46
N GLU A 24 2.08 9.56 14.54
CA GLU A 24 3.10 10.61 14.49
C GLU A 24 4.28 10.21 13.59
N LYS A 25 4.84 9.02 13.80
CA LYS A 25 5.99 8.53 13.03
C LYS A 25 5.67 8.36 11.55
N LEU A 26 4.52 7.77 11.22
CA LEU A 26 4.06 7.66 9.84
C LEU A 26 3.84 9.06 9.23
N GLY A 27 3.32 10.01 10.00
CA GLY A 27 3.17 11.40 9.57
C GLY A 27 4.49 12.06 9.22
N VAL A 28 5.52 11.88 10.06
CA VAL A 28 6.88 12.39 9.81
C VAL A 28 7.48 11.76 8.55
N ILE A 29 7.38 10.44 8.40
CA ILE A 29 7.88 9.72 7.21
C ILE A 29 7.20 10.24 5.94
N TRP A 30 5.87 10.37 5.98
CA TRP A 30 5.10 10.92 4.87
C TRP A 30 5.51 12.36 4.53
N GLY A 31 5.68 13.21 5.54
CA GLY A 31 6.16 14.57 5.38
C GLY A 31 7.52 14.63 4.67
N CYS A 32 8.47 13.77 5.06
CA CYS A 32 9.77 13.69 4.40
C CYS A 32 9.67 13.22 2.93
N LEU A 33 8.85 12.19 2.65
CA LEU A 33 8.64 11.69 1.29
C LEU A 33 8.01 12.74 0.36
N MET A 34 7.20 13.65 0.91
CA MET A 34 6.59 14.74 0.15
C MET A 34 7.56 15.89 -0.16
N GLN A 35 8.58 16.08 0.68
CA GLN A 35 9.58 17.15 0.51
C GLN A 35 10.70 16.73 -0.45
N ASP A 36 11.10 15.46 -0.42
CA ASP A 36 12.20 14.95 -1.23
C ASP A 36 11.88 13.54 -1.71
N SER A 37 11.66 13.40 -3.01
CA SER A 37 11.39 12.12 -3.66
C SER A 37 12.57 11.14 -3.58
N SER A 38 13.80 11.64 -3.41
CA SER A 38 14.98 10.79 -3.18
C SER A 38 14.94 10.07 -1.83
N THR A 39 14.14 10.57 -0.87
CA THR A 39 13.89 9.91 0.42
C THR A 39 13.38 8.48 0.23
N ALA A 40 12.57 8.22 -0.80
CA ALA A 40 12.04 6.89 -1.06
C ALA A 40 13.13 5.84 -1.31
N SER A 41 14.25 6.24 -1.93
CA SER A 41 15.41 5.36 -2.16
C SER A 41 16.24 5.15 -0.89
N ASN A 42 16.12 6.04 0.10
CA ASN A 42 16.87 5.99 1.34
C ASN A 42 16.14 5.23 2.46
N ILE A 43 14.85 4.92 2.31
CA ILE A 43 14.12 4.10 3.27
C ILE A 43 14.60 2.65 3.14
N GLY A 44 15.24 2.13 4.18
CA GLY A 44 15.75 0.75 4.22
C GLY A 44 14.64 -0.31 4.29
N GLU A 45 14.97 -1.55 3.91
CA GLU A 45 14.01 -2.66 3.90
C GLU A 45 13.40 -2.91 5.29
N ASP A 46 14.15 -2.76 6.37
CA ASP A 46 13.66 -2.94 7.74
C ASP A 46 12.60 -1.90 8.11
N SER A 47 12.77 -0.65 7.67
CA SER A 47 11.78 0.40 7.83
C SER A 47 10.49 0.06 7.09
N MET A 48 10.59 -0.43 5.85
CA MET A 48 9.42 -0.89 5.08
C MET A 48 8.71 -2.06 5.78
N ARG A 49 9.48 -3.00 6.35
CA ARG A 49 8.95 -4.13 7.11
C ARG A 49 8.20 -3.68 8.35
N ARG A 50 8.65 -2.61 9.01
CA ARG A 50 7.95 -2.02 10.17
C ARG A 50 6.65 -1.35 9.76
N ILE A 51 6.69 -0.51 8.74
CA ILE A 51 5.49 0.17 8.23
C ILE A 51 4.41 -0.85 7.88
N THR A 52 4.77 -1.89 7.13
CA THR A 52 3.82 -2.96 6.74
C THR A 52 3.33 -3.78 7.93
N ARG A 53 4.18 -4.03 8.93
CA ARG A 53 3.78 -4.68 10.19
C ARG A 53 2.78 -3.82 10.97
N TRP A 54 3.02 -2.51 11.10
CA TRP A 54 2.10 -1.59 11.78
C TRP A 54 0.76 -1.53 11.05
N MET A 55 0.75 -1.45 9.71
CA MET A 55 -0.47 -1.54 8.92
C MET A 55 -1.25 -2.84 9.18
N ARG A 56 -0.56 -3.97 9.36
CA ARG A 56 -1.22 -5.25 9.63
C ARG A 56 -1.83 -5.31 11.03
N ARG A 57 -1.09 -4.84 12.04
CA ARG A 57 -1.54 -4.91 13.45
C ARG A 57 -2.60 -3.89 13.79
N HIS A 58 -2.56 -2.72 13.15
CA HIS A 58 -3.52 -1.66 13.32
C HIS A 58 -4.39 -1.53 12.06
N ALA A 59 -4.90 -2.68 11.60
CA ALA A 59 -5.74 -2.78 10.40
C ALA A 59 -7.07 -2.01 10.53
N GLU A 60 -7.51 -1.73 11.75
CA GLU A 60 -8.71 -0.96 12.10
C GLU A 60 -8.42 0.52 12.36
N ASP A 61 -7.14 0.93 12.34
CA ASP A 61 -6.77 2.33 12.54
C ASP A 61 -6.71 3.08 11.21
N LYS A 62 -7.66 4.00 11.03
CA LYS A 62 -7.83 4.75 9.77
C LYS A 62 -6.57 5.51 9.37
N GLU A 63 -5.92 6.16 10.33
CA GLU A 63 -4.79 7.05 10.05
C GLU A 63 -3.53 6.25 9.72
N VAL A 64 -3.28 5.16 10.45
CA VAL A 64 -2.21 4.21 10.12
C VAL A 64 -2.41 3.63 8.72
N GLN A 65 -3.64 3.22 8.35
CA GLN A 65 -3.88 2.71 7.00
C GLN A 65 -3.65 3.78 5.93
N LEU A 66 -4.21 4.99 6.09
CA LEU A 66 -4.05 6.06 5.11
C LEU A 66 -2.59 6.46 4.91
N LEU A 67 -1.87 6.73 6.01
CA LEU A 67 -0.45 7.11 5.94
C LEU A 67 0.39 5.93 5.42
N GLY A 68 0.12 4.72 5.90
CA GLY A 68 0.77 3.50 5.45
C GLY A 68 0.68 3.33 3.93
N PHE A 69 -0.51 3.42 3.33
CA PHE A 69 -0.64 3.32 1.87
C PHE A 69 -0.03 4.49 1.13
N LYS A 70 -0.10 5.72 1.65
CA LYS A 70 0.59 6.88 1.07
C LYS A 70 2.09 6.63 0.98
N ILE A 71 2.70 6.13 2.05
CA ILE A 71 4.12 5.78 2.13
C ILE A 71 4.45 4.61 1.20
N VAL A 72 3.73 3.49 1.30
CA VAL A 72 3.95 2.29 0.47
C VAL A 72 3.87 2.63 -1.02
N ARG A 73 2.91 3.47 -1.43
CA ARG A 73 2.80 3.94 -2.82
C ARG A 73 4.03 4.75 -3.25
N SER A 74 4.48 5.69 -2.42
CA SER A 74 5.67 6.49 -2.73
C SER A 74 6.95 5.65 -2.79
N LEU A 75 7.04 4.63 -1.94
CA LEU A 75 8.15 3.69 -1.95
C LEU A 75 8.14 2.78 -3.18
N ALA A 76 6.96 2.37 -3.66
CA ALA A 76 6.79 1.51 -4.84
C ALA A 76 7.15 2.16 -6.18
N THR A 77 7.69 3.38 -6.19
CA THR A 77 8.10 4.12 -7.40
C THR A 77 9.33 3.53 -8.09
N THR A 78 10.12 2.71 -7.39
CA THR A 78 11.24 1.95 -7.96
C THR A 78 10.91 0.46 -7.99
N ARG A 79 11.39 -0.24 -9.02
CA ARG A 79 11.21 -1.71 -9.13
C ARG A 79 11.80 -2.44 -7.93
N GLU A 80 12.95 -1.98 -7.44
CA GLU A 80 13.62 -2.60 -6.28
C GLU A 80 12.76 -2.52 -5.02
N ASN A 81 12.25 -1.33 -4.68
CA ASN A 81 11.40 -1.15 -3.50
C ASN A 81 10.08 -1.87 -3.65
N LEU A 82 9.49 -1.87 -4.85
CA LEU A 82 8.28 -2.65 -5.13
C LEU A 82 8.52 -4.13 -4.78
N VAL A 83 9.59 -4.75 -5.30
CA VAL A 83 9.95 -6.15 -4.98
C VAL A 83 10.12 -6.39 -3.49
N LYS A 84 10.75 -5.46 -2.75
CA LYS A 84 10.89 -5.56 -1.29
C LYS A 84 9.54 -5.51 -0.58
N LEU A 85 8.69 -4.55 -0.92
CA LEU A 85 7.35 -4.39 -0.34
C LEU A 85 6.49 -5.63 -0.54
N LEU A 86 6.62 -6.29 -1.68
CA LEU A 86 5.81 -7.47 -2.02
C LEU A 86 6.15 -8.68 -1.15
N ARG A 87 7.42 -8.85 -0.78
CA ARG A 87 7.86 -9.85 0.21
C ARG A 87 7.27 -9.63 1.61
N MET A 88 6.56 -8.52 1.82
CA MET A 88 5.95 -8.12 3.10
C MET A 88 4.42 -8.27 3.10
N GLU A 89 3.86 -9.05 2.16
CA GLU A 89 2.40 -9.29 2.01
C GLU A 89 1.59 -8.01 1.75
N THR A 90 2.20 -7.01 1.12
CA THR A 90 1.52 -5.72 0.87
C THR A 90 0.33 -5.84 -0.07
N ILE A 91 0.31 -6.82 -1.00
CA ILE A 91 -0.87 -7.14 -1.81
C ILE A 91 -2.04 -7.55 -0.91
N LYS A 92 -1.81 -8.47 0.03
CA LYS A 92 -2.84 -8.93 0.98
C LYS A 92 -3.38 -7.78 1.84
N ILE A 93 -2.49 -6.88 2.29
CA ILE A 93 -2.90 -5.67 3.03
C ILE A 93 -3.79 -4.77 2.15
N ALA A 94 -3.41 -4.54 0.90
CA ALA A 94 -4.21 -3.77 -0.07
C ALA A 94 -5.59 -4.39 -0.33
N VAL A 95 -5.65 -5.70 -0.58
CA VAL A 95 -6.92 -6.39 -0.82
C VAL A 95 -7.80 -6.41 0.43
N SER A 96 -7.21 -6.58 1.62
CA SER A 96 -7.90 -6.45 2.91
C SER A 96 -8.50 -5.06 3.09
N ALA A 97 -7.75 -4.01 2.75
CA ALA A 97 -8.23 -2.63 2.84
C ALA A 97 -9.49 -2.40 1.99
N LEU A 98 -9.51 -2.92 0.75
CA LEU A 98 -10.67 -2.85 -0.15
C LEU A 98 -11.91 -3.61 0.35
N ARG A 99 -11.74 -4.60 1.24
CA ARG A 99 -12.83 -5.40 1.79
C ARG A 99 -13.44 -4.78 3.04
N ASN A 100 -12.57 -4.27 3.91
CA ASN A 100 -12.95 -3.96 5.29
C ASN A 100 -13.25 -2.48 5.53
N TRP A 101 -12.86 -1.61 4.60
CA TRP A 101 -13.05 -0.17 4.77
C TRP A 101 -14.17 0.39 3.89
N GLU A 102 -14.75 1.49 4.36
CA GLU A 102 -15.75 2.28 3.62
C GLU A 102 -15.22 3.68 3.29
N LEU A 103 -13.91 3.78 3.08
CA LEU A 103 -13.22 5.03 2.83
C LEU A 103 -12.68 5.07 1.40
N VAL A 104 -13.26 5.92 0.57
CA VAL A 104 -12.88 6.04 -0.84
C VAL A 104 -11.40 6.34 -1.06
N GLU A 105 -10.79 7.21 -0.25
CA GLU A 105 -9.37 7.55 -0.37
C GLU A 105 -8.48 6.33 -0.15
N LEU A 106 -8.83 5.46 0.79
CA LEU A 106 -8.10 4.23 1.06
C LEU A 106 -8.25 3.24 -0.10
N HIS A 107 -9.42 3.18 -0.72
CA HIS A 107 -9.65 2.35 -1.90
C HIS A 107 -8.86 2.85 -3.11
N GLU A 108 -8.84 4.16 -3.36
CA GLU A 108 -8.04 4.77 -4.42
C GLU A 108 -6.54 4.47 -4.23
N LEU A 109 -6.01 4.64 -3.02
CA LEU A 109 -4.61 4.34 -2.71
C LEU A 109 -4.27 2.85 -2.87
N ALA A 110 -5.14 1.95 -2.37
CA ALA A 110 -4.93 0.51 -2.48
C ALA A 110 -5.00 0.03 -3.93
N ILE A 111 -5.95 0.52 -4.73
CA ILE A 111 -6.08 0.16 -6.15
C ILE A 111 -4.89 0.66 -6.95
N VAL A 112 -4.42 1.90 -6.71
CA VAL A 112 -3.22 2.42 -7.38
C VAL A 112 -2.00 1.58 -7.05
N PHE A 113 -1.81 1.20 -5.77
CA PHE A 113 -0.73 0.30 -5.39
C PHE A 113 -0.83 -1.07 -6.10
N LEU A 114 -2.02 -1.67 -6.13
CA LEU A 114 -2.25 -2.94 -6.83
C LEU A 114 -2.00 -2.81 -8.34
N CYS A 115 -2.33 -1.67 -8.96
CA CYS A 115 -2.00 -1.38 -10.36
C CYS A 115 -0.49 -1.31 -10.58
N THR A 116 0.26 -0.69 -9.66
CA THR A 116 1.72 -0.68 -9.71
C THR A 116 2.29 -2.09 -9.59
N ALA A 117 1.75 -2.91 -8.68
CA ALA A 117 2.15 -4.32 -8.54
C ALA A 117 1.81 -5.14 -9.79
N ALA A 118 0.63 -4.98 -10.38
CA ALA A 118 0.21 -5.71 -11.59
C ALA A 118 1.07 -5.39 -12.84
N GLY A 119 1.80 -4.26 -12.83
CA GLY A 119 2.84 -3.96 -13.81
C GLY A 119 4.02 -4.95 -13.80
N VAL A 120 4.20 -5.71 -12.72
CA VAL A 120 5.12 -6.85 -12.63
C VAL A 120 4.31 -8.13 -12.84
N ARG A 121 4.51 -8.74 -14.01
CA ARG A 121 3.67 -9.85 -14.52
C ARG A 121 3.53 -11.00 -13.52
N GLU A 122 4.62 -11.36 -12.85
CA GLU A 122 4.70 -12.47 -11.90
C GLU A 122 3.75 -12.30 -10.69
N LEU A 123 3.35 -11.06 -10.38
CA LEU A 123 2.52 -10.73 -9.22
C LEU A 123 1.02 -10.71 -9.52
N ARG A 124 0.65 -10.71 -10.80
CA ARG A 124 -0.76 -10.71 -11.20
C ARG A 124 -1.49 -11.92 -10.60
N THR A 125 -0.84 -13.08 -10.59
CA THR A 125 -1.35 -14.31 -9.99
C THR A 125 -1.60 -14.16 -8.48
N GLU A 126 -0.71 -13.48 -7.76
CA GLU A 126 -0.88 -13.24 -6.32
C GLU A 126 -2.09 -12.32 -6.06
N ILE A 127 -2.26 -11.26 -6.87
CA ILE A 127 -3.44 -10.38 -6.78
C ILE A 127 -4.73 -11.18 -7.03
N TRP A 128 -4.73 -12.12 -7.98
CA TRP A 128 -5.85 -13.03 -8.21
C TRP A 128 -6.12 -13.95 -7.01
N GLN A 129 -5.08 -14.61 -6.49
CA GLN A 129 -5.19 -15.56 -5.38
C GLN A 129 -5.67 -14.91 -4.08
N GLU A 130 -5.22 -13.69 -3.81
CA GLU A 130 -5.71 -12.90 -2.68
C GLU A 130 -7.15 -12.41 -2.88
N GLY A 131 -7.75 -12.64 -4.04
CA GLY A 131 -9.12 -12.24 -4.39
C GLY A 131 -9.25 -10.75 -4.71
N GLY A 132 -8.19 -10.16 -5.27
CA GLY A 132 -8.11 -8.75 -5.63
C GLY A 132 -9.14 -8.33 -6.68
N VAL A 133 -9.39 -9.14 -7.71
CA VAL A 133 -10.39 -8.83 -8.75
C VAL A 133 -11.78 -8.59 -8.16
N LYS A 134 -12.25 -9.48 -7.30
CA LYS A 134 -13.55 -9.33 -6.62
C LYS A 134 -13.56 -8.10 -5.70
N ALA A 135 -12.48 -7.85 -4.98
CA ALA A 135 -12.38 -6.69 -4.09
C ALA A 135 -12.41 -5.36 -4.87
N VAL A 136 -11.71 -5.28 -6.00
CA VAL A 136 -11.70 -4.12 -6.91
C VAL A 136 -13.08 -3.91 -7.52
N TYR A 137 -13.74 -4.97 -8.00
CA TYR A 137 -15.10 -4.89 -8.53
C TYR A 137 -16.09 -4.34 -7.48
N ASN A 138 -16.06 -4.89 -6.27
CA ASN A 138 -16.90 -4.41 -5.17
C ASN A 138 -16.62 -2.94 -4.83
N SER A 139 -15.35 -2.52 -4.85
CA SER A 139 -14.94 -1.13 -4.67
C SER A 139 -15.53 -0.22 -5.77
N MET A 140 -15.45 -0.65 -7.03
CA MET A 140 -16.03 0.07 -8.16
C MET A 140 -17.55 0.22 -8.01
N SER A 141 -18.25 -0.85 -7.63
CA SER A 141 -19.70 -0.79 -7.39
C SER A 141 -20.06 0.15 -6.25
N LYS A 142 -19.31 0.10 -5.13
CA LYS A 142 -19.52 0.96 -3.96
C LYS A 142 -19.27 2.44 -4.29
N PHE A 143 -18.23 2.73 -5.08
CA PHE A 143 -17.79 4.08 -5.39
C PHE A 143 -17.98 4.43 -6.88
N GLY A 144 -19.13 4.07 -7.45
CA GLY A 144 -19.42 4.17 -8.89
C GLY A 144 -19.23 5.55 -9.54
N LYS A 145 -19.33 6.63 -8.75
CA LYS A 145 -19.20 8.02 -9.24
C LYS A 145 -17.77 8.58 -9.16
N ARG A 146 -16.82 7.81 -8.63
CA ARG A 146 -15.45 8.28 -8.36
C ARG A 146 -14.57 7.99 -9.56
N PHE A 147 -14.46 8.96 -10.47
CA PHE A 147 -13.73 8.82 -11.72
C PHE A 147 -12.32 8.22 -11.55
N GLU A 148 -11.51 8.79 -10.65
CA GLU A 148 -10.14 8.31 -10.40
C GLU A 148 -10.09 6.85 -9.95
N LEU A 149 -11.00 6.46 -9.04
CA LEU A 149 -11.13 5.08 -8.58
C LEU A 149 -11.52 4.15 -9.74
N GLN A 150 -12.51 4.54 -10.56
CA GLN A 150 -12.96 3.73 -11.69
C GLN A 150 -11.84 3.56 -12.72
N HIS A 151 -11.13 4.64 -13.04
CA HIS A 151 -10.04 4.63 -14.00
C HIS A 151 -8.89 3.73 -13.55
N ALA A 152 -8.44 3.87 -12.29
CA ALA A 152 -7.38 3.04 -11.73
C ALA A 152 -7.81 1.56 -11.63
N ALA A 153 -9.07 1.31 -11.27
CA ALA A 153 -9.62 -0.05 -11.18
C ALA A 153 -9.70 -0.74 -12.54
N LEU A 154 -10.19 -0.05 -13.58
CA LEU A 154 -10.23 -0.59 -14.94
C LEU A 154 -8.83 -0.86 -15.49
N SER A 155 -7.88 0.03 -15.22
CA SER A 155 -6.47 -0.16 -15.62
C SER A 155 -5.88 -1.42 -14.98
N LEU A 156 -6.11 -1.62 -13.69
CA LEU A 156 -5.70 -2.83 -12.97
C LEU A 156 -6.38 -4.07 -13.55
N LEU A 157 -7.70 -4.04 -13.73
CA LEU A 157 -8.44 -5.20 -14.25
C LEU A 157 -7.98 -5.60 -15.66
N LEU A 158 -7.70 -4.64 -16.53
CA LEU A 158 -7.16 -4.92 -17.87
C LEU A 158 -5.84 -5.69 -17.80
N GLN A 159 -4.90 -5.22 -16.97
CA GLN A 159 -3.62 -5.89 -16.75
C GLN A 159 -3.78 -7.31 -16.20
N LEU A 160 -4.78 -7.54 -15.34
CA LEU A 160 -5.04 -8.86 -14.76
C LEU A 160 -5.72 -9.83 -15.73
N VAL A 161 -6.47 -9.34 -16.72
CA VAL A 161 -7.16 -10.15 -17.73
C VAL A 161 -6.22 -10.56 -18.88
N GLU A 162 -5.28 -9.70 -19.26
CA GLU A 162 -4.24 -10.01 -20.26
C GLU A 162 -3.42 -11.26 -19.88
N GLU A 163 -3.24 -11.54 -18.59
CA GLU A 163 -2.52 -12.73 -18.11
C GLU A 163 -3.28 -14.04 -18.32
N GLN A 164 -4.62 -13.99 -18.41
CA GLN A 164 -5.47 -15.18 -18.52
C GLN A 164 -5.72 -15.60 -19.98
N GLY A 165 -5.19 -14.88 -20.97
CA GLY A 165 -5.45 -15.17 -22.39
C GLY A 165 -6.91 -14.96 -22.82
N LEU A 166 -7.70 -14.21 -22.03
CA LEU A 166 -9.13 -13.96 -22.28
C LEU A 166 -9.40 -12.82 -23.27
N VAL A 167 -8.35 -12.18 -23.78
CA VAL A 167 -8.41 -11.24 -24.90
C VAL A 167 -7.38 -11.72 -25.92
N SER A 168 -7.78 -12.69 -26.73
CA SER A 168 -7.12 -13.03 -28.00
C SER A 168 -8.03 -12.66 -29.15
#